data_AF-A0A970J9J2-F1
#
_entry.id   AF-A0A970J9J2-F1
#
_cell.length_a   1.000
_cell.length_b   1.000
_cell.length_c   1.000
_cell.angle_alpha   90.00
_cell.angle_beta   90.00
_cell.angle_gamma   90.00
#
_symmetry.space_group_name_H-M   'P 1'
#
loop_
_entity.id
_entity.type
_entity.pdbx_description
1 polymer ?
#
loop_
_entity_poly.entity_id
_entity_poly.type
_entity_poly.pdbx_seq_one_letter_code
_entity_poly.pdbx_strand_id
1 'polypeptide(L)'
;MRKDKDDMEKLLLRAKKDANKFFSSFPYANFNKDVHYNLEKGRKPIPIKSLNYKLCLKYSVLGICFLLFLIGAIYKYNKNSFVRDKMVSMGEPVSQQMLKFEEENIYQWLHFFKINKPYQKDNNLLAVIWSPINNGDFEMVYSSMFENSSRPLPVHIIGFPENRSSIIIISSKNDEGKYIHYRIISYKDNRFLTYFEQNYVAGGKIEVVDGAIKETRLVPNNYVEKNDDQDMSKIVTYYIPYQSDKWGNITLPLEKLNMNKGEHIAIIGDESVPIEISDSKLLLSWDRESSLVRLNNDIKHLYAGNSGNEYIYIKPVNGGISKRIFINVIDGDETEKEK
;
A
#
# COMPACT_ATOMS: atom_id res chain seq x y z
N MET A 1 19.55 -35.36 -8.45
CA MET A 1 19.09 -35.70 -7.08
C MET A 1 20.20 -35.83 -6.03
N ARG A 2 21.31 -36.56 -6.24
CA ARG A 2 22.41 -36.61 -5.25
C ARG A 2 23.30 -35.36 -5.25
N LYS A 3 23.50 -34.76 -6.43
CA LYS A 3 24.33 -33.57 -6.65
C LYS A 3 23.75 -32.30 -6.02
N ASP A 4 22.42 -32.15 -6.06
CA ASP A 4 21.72 -30.97 -5.53
C ASP A 4 21.73 -30.90 -4.00
N LYS A 5 21.84 -32.06 -3.33
CA LYS A 5 21.90 -32.17 -1.87
C LYS A 5 23.27 -31.75 -1.35
N ASP A 6 24.34 -32.17 -2.02
CA ASP A 6 25.72 -31.80 -1.67
C ASP A 6 25.98 -30.30 -1.89
N ASP A 7 25.36 -29.70 -2.91
CA ASP A 7 25.47 -28.25 -3.16
C ASP A 7 24.67 -27.43 -2.13
N MET A 8 23.53 -27.93 -1.67
CA MET A 8 22.76 -27.33 -0.57
C MET A 8 23.53 -27.36 0.76
N GLU A 9 24.19 -28.47 1.03
CA GLU A 9 24.96 -28.66 2.27
C GLU A 9 26.18 -27.73 2.31
N LYS A 10 26.85 -27.52 1.17
CA LYS A 10 27.91 -26.51 1.02
C LYS A 10 27.40 -25.09 1.23
N LEU A 11 26.22 -24.76 0.70
CA LEU A 11 25.59 -23.45 0.88
C LEU A 11 25.27 -23.17 2.35
N LEU A 12 24.71 -24.14 3.06
CA LEU A 12 24.40 -24.04 4.49
C LEU A 12 25.67 -23.89 5.34
N LEU A 13 26.73 -24.64 5.02
CA LEU A 13 28.03 -24.51 5.69
C LEU A 13 28.65 -23.13 5.48
N ARG A 14 28.51 -22.56 4.27
CA ARG A 14 28.99 -21.22 3.95
C ARG A 14 28.20 -20.15 4.70
N ALA A 15 26.87 -20.23 4.69
CA ALA A 15 26.00 -19.32 5.42
C ALA A 15 26.29 -19.35 6.93
N LYS A 16 26.50 -20.53 7.52
CA LYS A 16 26.86 -20.68 8.93
C LYS A 16 28.23 -20.05 9.24
N LYS A 17 29.21 -20.21 8.34
CA LYS A 17 30.54 -19.61 8.50
C LYS A 17 30.49 -18.08 8.41
N ASP A 18 29.70 -17.55 7.47
CA ASP A 18 29.54 -16.10 7.29
C ASP A 18 28.77 -15.46 8.44
N ALA A 19 27.71 -16.13 8.95
CA ALA A 19 27.01 -15.71 10.15
C ALA A 19 27.95 -15.69 11.37
N ASN A 20 28.71 -16.76 11.60
CA ASN A 20 29.69 -16.79 12.70
C ASN A 20 30.76 -15.71 12.56
N LYS A 21 31.23 -15.41 11.35
CA LYS A 21 32.18 -14.32 11.11
C LYS A 21 31.56 -12.96 11.42
N PHE A 22 30.31 -12.73 11.03
CA PHE A 22 29.57 -11.49 11.33
C PHE A 22 29.37 -11.30 12.84
N PHE A 23 28.88 -12.33 13.54
CA PHE A 23 28.60 -12.24 14.98
C PHE A 23 29.85 -12.27 15.86
N SER A 24 30.95 -12.87 15.40
CA SER A 24 32.24 -12.85 16.12
C SER A 24 32.97 -11.51 16.01
N SER A 25 32.72 -10.73 14.94
CA SER A 25 33.26 -9.37 14.80
C SER A 25 32.45 -8.30 15.54
N PHE A 26 31.27 -8.65 16.06
CA PHE A 26 30.41 -7.70 16.77
C PHE A 26 30.83 -7.64 18.25
N PRO A 27 31.29 -6.48 18.77
CA PRO A 27 31.85 -6.38 20.10
C PRO A 27 30.74 -6.29 21.17
N TYR A 28 29.97 -7.36 21.33
CA TYR A 28 28.91 -7.46 22.34
C TYR A 28 29.42 -7.12 23.76
N ALA A 29 30.66 -7.50 24.08
CA ALA A 29 31.27 -7.25 25.38
C ALA A 29 31.52 -5.76 25.69
N ASN A 30 31.72 -4.92 24.66
CA ASN A 30 32.00 -3.50 24.87
C ASN A 30 30.72 -2.68 25.06
N PHE A 31 29.64 -3.02 24.35
CA PHE A 31 28.34 -2.35 24.55
C PHE A 31 27.61 -2.81 25.82
N ASN A 32 27.78 -4.07 26.23
CA ASN A 32 27.24 -4.54 27.52
C ASN A 32 27.97 -3.92 28.71
N LYS A 33 29.27 -3.62 28.62
CA LYS A 33 30.00 -3.00 29.73
C LYS A 33 29.48 -1.60 30.06
N ASP A 34 29.21 -0.75 29.07
CA ASP A 34 28.71 0.60 29.31
C ASP A 34 27.25 0.60 29.79
N VAL A 35 26.42 -0.32 29.29
CA VAL A 35 25.01 -0.45 29.72
C VAL A 35 24.93 -1.07 31.12
N HIS A 36 25.69 -2.13 31.43
CA HIS A 36 25.73 -2.70 32.78
C HIS A 36 26.44 -1.80 33.79
N TYR A 37 27.48 -1.04 33.39
CA TYR A 37 28.12 -0.05 34.27
C TYR A 37 27.16 1.05 34.70
N ASN A 38 26.26 1.48 33.80
CA ASN A 38 25.25 2.49 34.09
C ASN A 38 24.03 1.94 34.86
N LEU A 39 23.74 0.64 34.76
CA LEU A 39 22.65 -0.02 35.49
C LEU A 39 23.07 -0.51 36.90
N GLU A 40 24.30 -0.99 37.08
CA GLU A 40 24.82 -1.44 38.39
C GLU A 40 25.25 -0.26 39.29
N LYS A 41 25.77 0.83 38.72
CA LYS A 41 26.01 2.08 39.45
C LYS A 41 24.79 2.98 39.34
N GLY A 42 23.71 2.62 40.04
CA GLY A 42 22.67 3.58 40.37
C GLY A 42 23.29 4.92 40.79
N ARG A 43 22.78 6.04 40.26
CA ARG A 43 23.34 7.40 40.42
C ARG A 43 23.83 7.63 41.85
N LYS A 44 25.15 7.57 42.05
CA LYS A 44 25.75 7.90 43.34
C LYS A 44 25.73 9.41 43.51
N PRO A 45 25.25 9.95 44.64
CA PRO A 45 25.39 11.38 44.92
C PRO A 45 26.87 11.76 44.97
N ILE A 46 27.19 12.88 44.35
CA ILE A 46 28.53 13.46 44.30
C ILE A 46 28.97 13.78 45.74
N PRO A 47 30.15 13.32 46.21
CA PRO A 47 30.61 13.65 47.55
C PRO A 47 31.06 15.11 47.58
N ILE A 48 30.28 15.95 48.28
CA ILE A 48 30.64 17.32 48.58
C ILE A 48 31.74 17.27 49.64
N LYS A 49 33.00 17.55 49.25
CA LYS A 49 34.07 17.81 50.21
C LYS A 49 33.71 19.05 51.02
N SER A 50 33.67 18.90 52.35
CA SER A 50 33.43 19.99 53.29
C SER A 50 34.49 21.07 53.15
N LEU A 51 34.14 22.19 52.52
CA LEU A 51 34.97 23.40 52.50
C LEU A 51 34.81 24.12 53.85
N ASN A 52 35.95 24.49 54.45
CA ASN A 52 36.04 25.23 55.71
C ASN A 52 35.24 26.55 55.67
N TYR A 53 34.15 26.62 56.43
CA TYR A 53 33.14 27.69 56.39
C TYR A 53 33.50 28.93 57.24
N LYS A 54 34.76 29.39 57.22
CA LYS A 54 35.17 30.57 58.03
C LYS A 54 35.52 31.83 57.24
N LEU A 55 35.37 31.84 55.91
CA LEU A 55 35.72 33.00 55.07
C LEU A 55 34.61 33.50 54.10
N CYS A 56 33.42 32.90 54.10
CA CYS A 56 32.38 33.19 53.09
C CYS A 56 31.14 33.96 53.58
N LEU A 57 31.27 34.80 54.61
CA LEU A 57 30.13 35.59 55.12
C LEU A 57 30.12 37.07 54.69
N LYS A 58 31.07 37.51 53.85
CA LYS A 58 31.08 38.89 53.33
C LYS A 58 30.76 39.05 51.84
N TYR A 59 30.60 37.95 51.10
CA TYR A 59 30.19 37.98 49.67
C TYR A 59 28.84 37.28 49.41
N SER A 60 28.06 36.99 50.47
CA SER A 60 26.85 36.18 50.41
C SER A 60 25.74 36.78 49.53
N VAL A 61 25.64 38.11 49.42
CA VAL A 61 24.54 38.72 48.66
C VAL A 61 24.81 38.71 47.15
N LEU A 62 26.04 39.01 46.74
CA LEU A 62 26.44 38.96 45.32
C LEU A 62 26.46 37.52 44.79
N GLY A 63 26.88 36.55 45.60
CA GLY A 63 26.87 35.13 45.24
C GLY A 63 25.45 34.59 44.99
N ILE A 64 24.47 34.99 45.81
CA ILE A 64 23.07 34.58 45.63
C ILE A 64 22.49 35.18 44.35
N CYS A 65 22.77 36.45 44.05
CA CYS A 65 22.31 37.07 42.80
C CYS A 65 22.92 36.41 41.57
N PHE A 66 24.22 36.05 41.61
CA PHE A 66 24.87 35.35 40.52
C PHE A 66 24.35 33.91 40.36
N LEU A 67 24.02 33.25 41.47
CA LEU A 67 23.39 31.93 41.47
C LEU A 67 21.97 31.99 40.90
N LEU A 68 21.18 33.02 41.22
CA LEU A 68 19.85 33.22 40.65
C LEU A 68 19.92 33.59 39.16
N PHE A 69 20.93 34.36 38.74
CA PHE A 69 21.19 34.61 37.32
C PHE A 69 21.61 33.34 36.57
N LEU A 70 22.44 32.49 37.19
CA LEU A 70 22.82 31.19 36.63
C LEU A 70 21.63 30.23 36.58
N ILE A 71 20.81 30.16 37.62
CA ILE A 71 19.59 29.34 37.63
C ILE A 71 18.60 29.87 36.60
N GLY A 72 18.42 31.19 36.48
CA GLY A 72 17.57 31.81 35.46
C GLY A 72 18.11 31.60 34.03
N ALA A 73 19.42 31.66 33.84
CA ALA A 73 20.08 31.36 32.57
C ALA A 73 19.97 29.87 32.23
N ILE A 74 20.16 28.97 33.20
CA ILE A 74 19.97 27.52 33.05
C ILE A 74 18.50 27.21 32.82
N TYR A 75 17.54 27.90 33.44
CA TYR A 75 16.11 27.70 33.20
C TYR A 75 15.68 28.24 31.84
N LYS A 76 16.26 29.36 31.37
CA LYS A 76 16.04 29.90 30.02
C LYS A 76 16.75 29.05 28.95
N TYR A 77 17.92 28.50 29.27
CA TYR A 77 18.64 27.54 28.45
C TYR A 77 17.92 26.19 28.40
N ASN A 78 17.44 25.65 29.53
CA ASN A 78 16.61 24.44 29.63
C ASN A 78 15.18 24.62 29.14
N LYS A 79 14.62 25.83 29.13
CA LYS A 79 13.34 26.08 28.44
C LYS A 79 13.53 26.12 26.92
N ASN A 80 14.74 26.45 26.45
CA ASN A 80 15.15 26.33 25.05
C ASN A 80 15.77 24.96 24.71
N SER A 81 16.17 24.15 25.70
CA SER A 81 16.82 22.83 25.55
C SER A 81 16.03 21.68 26.19
N PHE A 82 14.80 21.94 26.67
CA PHE A 82 13.72 21.00 26.50
C PHE A 82 13.63 20.86 25.00
N VAL A 83 14.31 19.83 24.54
CA VAL A 83 14.00 19.09 23.34
C VAL A 83 12.48 19.11 23.29
N ARG A 84 11.92 20.08 22.54
CA ARG A 84 10.83 19.78 21.64
C ARG A 84 11.36 18.50 21.04
N ASP A 85 10.77 17.36 21.40
CA ASP A 85 10.79 16.22 20.53
C ASP A 85 10.59 16.86 19.17
N LYS A 86 11.66 16.92 18.39
CA LYS A 86 11.53 17.25 16.99
C LYS A 86 10.70 16.07 16.58
N MET A 87 9.37 16.24 16.60
CA MET A 87 8.45 15.40 15.89
C MET A 87 9.19 15.19 14.59
N VAL A 88 9.67 13.97 14.39
CA VAL A 88 10.37 13.60 13.18
C VAL A 88 9.25 13.71 12.16
N SER A 89 9.10 14.91 11.62
CA SER A 89 8.07 15.23 10.67
C SER A 89 8.39 14.36 9.47
N MET A 90 7.41 13.56 9.03
CA MET A 90 7.54 12.77 7.79
C MET A 90 7.70 13.67 6.54
N GLY A 91 7.82 14.99 6.73
CA GLY A 91 7.75 16.00 5.69
C GLY A 91 6.32 16.47 5.50
N GLU A 92 6.16 17.54 4.73
CA GLU A 92 4.83 17.92 4.24
C GLU A 92 4.39 16.91 3.18
N PRO A 93 3.11 16.50 3.18
CA PRO A 93 2.59 15.62 2.14
C PRO A 93 2.62 16.34 0.79
N VAL A 94 3.02 15.62 -0.26
CA VAL A 94 2.99 16.13 -1.65
C VAL A 94 1.57 16.23 -2.19
N SER A 95 0.63 15.50 -1.60
CA SER A 95 -0.79 15.52 -1.96
C SER A 95 -1.62 15.04 -0.77
N GLN A 96 -2.80 15.62 -0.62
CA GLN A 96 -3.80 15.26 0.39
C GLN A 96 -5.16 15.13 -0.29
N GLN A 97 -5.87 14.06 0.00
CA GLN A 97 -7.18 13.77 -0.55
C GLN A 97 -8.10 13.24 0.57
N MET A 98 -9.33 13.75 0.62
CA MET A 98 -10.33 13.28 1.58
C MET A 98 -11.05 12.07 1.03
N LEU A 99 -11.07 10.97 1.77
CA LEU A 99 -11.90 9.80 1.52
C LEU A 99 -13.23 10.01 2.23
N LYS A 100 -14.32 10.06 1.46
CA LYS A 100 -15.68 10.19 1.97
C LYS A 100 -16.41 8.87 1.75
N PHE A 101 -16.81 8.24 2.83
CA PHE A 101 -17.66 7.05 2.80
C PHE A 101 -19.08 7.48 3.15
N GLU A 102 -20.03 7.28 2.22
CA GLU A 102 -21.42 7.73 2.38
C GLU A 102 -22.12 7.06 3.58
N GLU A 103 -21.58 5.93 4.02
CA GLU A 103 -22.25 4.97 4.90
C GLU A 103 -22.07 5.26 6.39
N GLU A 104 -20.97 5.92 6.77
CA GLU A 104 -20.52 5.96 8.16
C GLU A 104 -20.24 7.38 8.69
N ASN A 105 -20.42 8.44 7.89
CA ASN A 105 -19.90 9.79 8.20
C ASN A 105 -18.41 9.76 8.60
N ILE A 106 -17.67 8.75 8.13
CA ILE A 106 -16.25 8.60 8.39
C ILE A 106 -15.50 9.41 7.33
N TYR A 107 -14.69 10.34 7.82
CA TYR A 107 -13.79 11.14 7.01
C TYR A 107 -12.37 10.70 7.30
N GLN A 108 -11.71 10.15 6.29
CA GLN A 108 -10.33 9.72 6.39
C GLN A 108 -9.46 10.50 5.41
N TRP A 109 -8.23 10.79 5.82
CA TRP A 109 -7.29 11.55 5.00
C TRP A 109 -6.27 10.64 4.36
N LEU A 110 -6.24 10.63 3.03
CA LEU A 110 -5.17 10.03 2.26
C LEU A 110 -4.08 11.07 2.01
N HIS A 111 -2.90 10.82 2.56
CA HIS A 111 -1.71 11.64 2.35
C HIS A 111 -0.67 10.87 1.54
N PHE A 112 0.00 11.57 0.63
CA PHE A 112 1.18 11.05 -0.05
C PHE A 112 2.41 11.81 0.46
N PHE A 113 3.42 11.11 0.94
CA PHE A 113 4.68 11.68 1.40
C PHE A 113 5.81 11.28 0.47
N LYS A 114 6.74 12.20 0.19
CA LYS A 114 7.98 11.83 -0.51
C LYS A 114 8.88 11.06 0.46
N ILE A 115 9.36 9.90 0.04
CA ILE A 115 10.30 9.11 0.82
C ILE A 115 11.52 8.73 -0.02
N ASN A 116 12.70 8.82 0.57
CA ASN A 116 13.95 8.40 -0.05
C ASN A 116 14.38 7.08 0.58
N LYS A 117 14.75 6.10 -0.25
CA LYS A 117 15.36 4.87 0.25
C LYS A 117 16.80 5.16 0.68
N PRO A 118 17.33 4.47 1.71
CA PRO A 118 18.67 4.76 2.25
C PRO A 118 19.81 4.71 1.23
N TYR A 119 19.65 3.95 0.14
CA TYR A 119 20.68 3.71 -0.87
C TYR A 119 20.29 4.17 -2.29
N GLN A 120 19.10 4.72 -2.48
CA GLN A 120 18.57 5.08 -3.80
C GLN A 120 17.87 6.44 -3.73
N LYS A 121 18.32 7.37 -4.58
CA LYS A 121 17.72 8.70 -4.76
C LYS A 121 16.60 8.65 -5.81
N ASP A 122 15.72 7.66 -5.69
CA ASP A 122 14.54 7.58 -6.54
C ASP A 122 13.42 8.42 -5.93
N ASN A 123 12.56 8.98 -6.78
CA ASN A 123 11.33 9.59 -6.32
C ASN A 123 10.43 8.44 -5.84
N ASN A 124 10.21 8.29 -4.53
CA ASN A 124 9.22 7.33 -4.04
C ASN A 124 8.15 8.07 -3.24
N LEU A 125 6.94 7.53 -3.27
CA LEU A 125 5.83 8.03 -2.48
C LEU A 125 5.38 6.98 -1.47
N LEU A 126 5.11 7.44 -0.25
CA LEU A 126 4.39 6.69 0.76
C LEU A 126 2.97 7.22 0.83
N ALA A 127 1.99 6.41 0.42
CA ALA A 127 0.58 6.70 0.67
C ALA A 127 0.25 6.27 2.10
N VAL A 128 -0.46 7.11 2.84
CA VAL A 128 -0.88 6.87 4.21
C VAL A 128 -2.33 7.30 4.37
N ILE A 129 -3.17 6.42 4.91
CA ILE A 129 -4.52 6.80 5.33
C ILE A 129 -4.52 6.99 6.84
N TRP A 130 -5.02 8.16 7.24
CA TRP A 130 -5.22 8.54 8.63
C TRP A 130 -6.68 8.44 9.00
N SER A 131 -6.97 7.78 10.11
CA SER A 131 -8.30 7.73 10.71
C SER A 131 -8.31 8.55 12.00
N PRO A 132 -9.34 9.37 12.24
CA PRO A 132 -9.50 10.01 13.54
C PRO A 132 -9.73 8.94 14.61
N ILE A 133 -9.12 9.15 15.77
CA ILE A 133 -9.42 8.40 16.99
C ILE A 133 -10.22 9.26 17.97
N ASN A 134 -10.79 8.63 18.99
CA ASN A 134 -11.42 9.34 20.09
C ASN A 134 -10.41 10.35 20.66
N ASN A 135 -10.87 11.59 20.89
CA ASN A 135 -10.09 12.75 21.39
C ASN A 135 -9.43 13.65 20.34
N GLY A 136 -9.70 13.45 19.05
CA GLY A 136 -9.22 14.35 17.98
C GLY A 136 -7.78 14.09 17.52
N ASP A 137 -7.14 13.05 18.06
CA ASP A 137 -5.91 12.49 17.54
C ASP A 137 -6.18 11.66 16.27
N PHE A 138 -5.13 11.25 15.58
CA PHE A 138 -5.20 10.44 14.36
C PHE A 138 -4.28 9.23 14.45
N GLU A 139 -4.73 8.11 13.91
CA GLU A 139 -3.91 6.91 13.76
C GLU A 139 -3.74 6.54 12.27
N MET A 140 -2.59 5.93 11.96
CA MET A 140 -2.36 5.37 10.64
C MET A 140 -3.10 4.03 10.54
N VAL A 141 -4.07 3.95 9.64
CA VAL A 141 -4.89 2.75 9.41
C VAL A 141 -4.52 1.99 8.13
N TYR A 142 -3.75 2.63 7.26
CA TYR A 142 -3.20 2.01 6.05
C TYR A 142 -1.95 2.75 5.59
N SER A 143 -1.00 2.00 5.00
CA SER A 143 0.13 2.60 4.30
C SER A 143 0.60 1.71 3.15
N SER A 144 1.04 2.32 2.05
CA SER A 144 1.62 1.60 0.91
C SER A 144 2.72 2.41 0.22
N MET A 145 3.77 1.73 -0.19
CA MET A 145 4.89 2.30 -0.95
C MET A 145 4.60 2.30 -2.45
N PHE A 146 4.94 3.40 -3.11
CA PHE A 146 4.86 3.61 -4.55
C PHE A 146 6.26 3.99 -5.05
N GLU A 147 6.97 3.00 -5.59
CA GLU A 147 8.37 3.14 -5.96
C GLU A 147 8.56 3.87 -7.29
N ASN A 148 9.64 4.65 -7.40
CA ASN A 148 9.93 5.45 -8.61
C ASN A 148 8.68 6.20 -9.13
N SER A 149 7.93 6.80 -8.22
CA SER A 149 6.72 7.56 -8.45
C SER A 149 6.80 8.91 -7.76
N SER A 150 6.17 9.92 -8.35
CA SER A 150 6.24 11.31 -7.91
C SER A 150 4.90 12.03 -8.00
N ARG A 151 3.94 11.49 -8.76
CA ARG A 151 2.67 12.13 -9.07
C ARG A 151 1.51 11.25 -8.60
N PRO A 152 0.94 11.51 -7.41
CA PRO A 152 -0.33 10.93 -7.02
C PRO A 152 -1.42 11.26 -8.05
N LEU A 153 -2.31 10.31 -8.29
CA LEU A 153 -3.50 10.52 -9.12
C LEU A 153 -4.74 10.71 -8.22
N PRO A 154 -5.84 11.27 -8.77
CA PRO A 154 -7.10 11.33 -8.05
C PRO A 154 -7.52 9.95 -7.55
N VAL A 155 -7.94 9.88 -6.29
CA VAL A 155 -8.52 8.66 -5.72
C VAL A 155 -9.88 8.42 -6.35
N HIS A 156 -10.16 7.17 -6.69
CA HIS A 156 -11.50 6.75 -7.13
C HIS A 156 -12.15 5.88 -6.07
N ILE A 157 -13.45 6.04 -5.89
CA ILE A 157 -14.26 5.28 -4.93
C ILE A 157 -15.43 4.67 -5.69
N ILE A 158 -15.65 3.37 -5.48
CA ILE A 158 -16.78 2.60 -6.02
C ILE A 158 -17.64 2.17 -4.83
N GLY A 159 -18.84 2.72 -4.75
CA GLY A 159 -19.84 2.31 -3.76
C GLY A 159 -20.50 0.99 -4.15
N PHE A 160 -20.97 0.24 -3.15
CA PHE A 160 -21.79 -0.96 -3.36
C PHE A 160 -23.24 -0.67 -3.00
N PRO A 161 -24.21 -1.36 -3.62
CA PRO A 161 -25.59 -1.35 -3.17
C PRO A 161 -25.71 -1.78 -1.70
N GLU A 162 -26.81 -1.39 -1.06
CA GLU A 162 -27.19 -1.77 0.32
C GLU A 162 -26.24 -1.24 1.41
N ASN A 163 -25.55 -0.13 1.14
CA ASN A 163 -24.69 0.52 2.11
C ASN A 163 -23.59 -0.43 2.64
N ARG A 164 -22.88 -1.07 1.69
CA ARG A 164 -21.70 -1.91 1.96
C ARG A 164 -20.41 -1.15 1.64
N SER A 165 -19.37 -1.43 2.44
CA SER A 165 -18.00 -0.92 2.32
C SER A 165 -17.57 -0.61 0.87
N SER A 166 -17.15 0.62 0.61
CA SER A 166 -16.69 0.98 -0.74
C SER A 166 -15.34 0.34 -1.11
N ILE A 167 -15.09 0.24 -2.42
CA ILE A 167 -13.76 -0.05 -2.98
C ILE A 167 -13.08 1.27 -3.31
N ILE A 168 -11.80 1.38 -2.99
CA ILE A 168 -10.99 2.58 -3.14
C ILE A 168 -9.79 2.23 -4.02
N ILE A 169 -9.55 3.07 -5.02
CA ILE A 169 -8.44 2.93 -5.96
C ILE A 169 -7.46 4.06 -5.69
N ILE A 170 -6.31 3.72 -5.11
CA ILE A 170 -5.20 4.64 -4.86
C ILE A 170 -4.17 4.40 -5.95
N SER A 171 -3.79 5.44 -6.67
CA SER A 171 -2.82 5.29 -7.76
C SER A 171 -1.85 6.47 -7.85
N SER A 172 -0.71 6.20 -8.47
CA SER A 172 0.30 7.21 -8.77
C SER A 172 1.05 6.84 -10.04
N LYS A 173 1.69 7.84 -10.65
CA LYS A 173 2.52 7.68 -11.85
C LYS A 173 3.92 8.23 -11.63
N ASN A 174 4.85 7.79 -12.47
CA ASN A 174 6.18 8.40 -12.51
C ASN A 174 6.17 9.73 -13.26
N ASP A 175 7.26 10.50 -13.14
CA ASP A 175 7.37 11.83 -13.76
C ASP A 175 7.24 11.79 -15.28
N GLU A 176 7.75 10.73 -15.89
CA GLU A 176 7.74 10.50 -17.33
C GLU A 176 6.39 9.95 -17.85
N GLY A 177 5.49 9.54 -16.95
CA GLY A 177 4.22 8.91 -17.31
C GLY A 177 4.34 7.54 -18.00
N LYS A 178 5.50 6.88 -17.89
CA LYS A 178 5.77 5.56 -18.51
C LYS A 178 5.03 4.41 -17.83
N TYR A 179 4.79 4.51 -16.52
CA TYR A 179 4.04 3.49 -15.80
C TYR A 179 3.23 4.09 -14.65
N ILE A 180 2.25 3.30 -14.22
CA ILE A 180 1.48 3.56 -13.00
C ILE A 180 1.69 2.46 -11.97
N HIS A 181 1.41 2.82 -10.74
CA HIS A 181 1.25 1.93 -9.61
C HIS A 181 -0.16 2.17 -9.07
N TYR A 182 -0.85 1.11 -8.65
CA TYR A 182 -2.13 1.28 -8.00
C TYR A 182 -2.43 0.18 -6.98
N ARG A 183 -3.37 0.50 -6.11
CA ARG A 183 -3.88 -0.34 -5.02
C ARG A 183 -5.40 -0.29 -5.08
N ILE A 184 -6.02 -1.46 -5.04
CA ILE A 184 -7.46 -1.61 -4.86
C ILE A 184 -7.65 -2.09 -3.44
N ILE A 185 -8.27 -1.27 -2.61
CA ILE A 185 -8.47 -1.55 -1.18
C ILE A 185 -9.94 -1.36 -0.81
N SER A 186 -10.37 -1.93 0.30
CA SER A 186 -11.69 -1.70 0.89
C SER A 186 -11.57 -1.42 2.39
N TYR A 187 -12.51 -0.68 2.95
CA TYR A 187 -12.60 -0.46 4.39
C TYR A 187 -13.74 -1.31 4.97
N LYS A 188 -13.40 -2.43 5.61
CA LYS A 188 -14.35 -3.43 6.14
C LYS A 188 -13.93 -3.83 7.55
N ASP A 189 -14.88 -3.98 8.47
CA ASP A 189 -14.63 -4.35 9.87
C ASP A 189 -13.59 -3.45 10.57
N ASN A 190 -13.70 -2.13 10.35
CA ASN A 190 -12.80 -1.12 10.92
C ASN A 190 -11.32 -1.30 10.54
N ARG A 191 -11.04 -1.87 9.37
CA ARG A 191 -9.69 -2.05 8.83
C ARG A 191 -9.67 -1.91 7.31
N PHE A 192 -8.51 -1.54 6.79
CA PHE A 192 -8.26 -1.59 5.36
C PHE A 192 -7.82 -2.98 4.92
N LEU A 193 -8.47 -3.50 3.89
CA LEU A 193 -8.14 -4.75 3.22
C LEU A 193 -7.65 -4.44 1.81
N THR A 194 -6.47 -4.95 1.46
CA THR A 194 -5.96 -4.87 0.09
C THR A 194 -6.51 -6.04 -0.72
N TYR A 195 -7.24 -5.72 -1.80
CA TYR A 195 -7.76 -6.71 -2.74
C TYR A 195 -6.71 -7.02 -3.81
N PHE A 196 -6.04 -5.98 -4.30
CA PHE A 196 -5.13 -6.10 -5.43
C PHE A 196 -4.13 -4.96 -5.46
N GLU A 197 -2.89 -5.28 -5.79
CA GLU A 197 -1.82 -4.31 -5.97
C GLU A 197 -1.11 -4.55 -7.29
N GLN A 198 -0.79 -3.47 -8.00
CA GLN A 198 0.06 -3.52 -9.17
C GLN A 198 1.12 -2.43 -9.11
N ASN A 199 2.31 -2.80 -9.55
CA ASN A 199 3.46 -1.91 -9.63
C ASN A 199 4.03 -1.94 -11.04
N TYR A 200 4.56 -0.80 -11.50
CA TYR A 200 5.23 -0.69 -12.80
C TYR A 200 4.36 -1.13 -14.00
N VAL A 201 3.08 -0.78 -14.00
CA VAL A 201 2.18 -1.08 -15.11
C VAL A 201 2.53 -0.17 -16.30
N ALA A 202 3.24 -0.73 -17.27
CA ALA A 202 3.76 -0.01 -18.44
C ALA A 202 2.62 0.56 -19.30
N GLY A 203 2.75 1.83 -19.70
CA GLY A 203 1.72 2.59 -20.40
C GLY A 203 0.38 2.63 -19.66
N GLY A 204 0.41 2.39 -18.35
CA GLY A 204 -0.78 2.06 -17.60
C GLY A 204 -1.73 3.24 -17.42
N LYS A 205 -3.04 2.95 -17.47
CA LYS A 205 -4.11 3.89 -17.13
C LYS A 205 -5.16 3.15 -16.30
N ILE A 206 -5.64 3.78 -15.23
CA ILE A 206 -6.71 3.26 -14.38
C ILE A 206 -7.88 4.24 -14.39
N GLU A 207 -9.09 3.73 -14.60
CA GLU A 207 -10.34 4.50 -14.64
C GLU A 207 -11.45 3.70 -13.96
N VAL A 208 -12.53 4.37 -13.55
CA VAL A 208 -13.76 3.71 -13.11
C VAL A 208 -14.82 3.93 -14.17
N VAL A 209 -15.41 2.85 -14.68
CA VAL A 209 -16.44 2.84 -15.72
C VAL A 209 -17.55 1.90 -15.28
N ASP A 210 -18.77 2.43 -15.14
CA ASP A 210 -19.96 1.65 -14.80
C ASP A 210 -19.76 0.74 -13.57
N GLY A 211 -19.06 1.21 -12.53
CA GLY A 211 -18.78 0.41 -11.32
C GLY A 211 -17.66 -0.63 -11.46
N ALA A 212 -17.06 -0.79 -12.64
CA ALA A 212 -15.85 -1.58 -12.85
C ALA A 212 -14.59 -0.70 -12.87
N ILE A 213 -13.44 -1.31 -12.60
CA ILE A 213 -12.13 -0.67 -12.67
C ILE A 213 -11.53 -1.04 -14.03
N LYS A 214 -11.45 -0.07 -14.94
CA LYS A 214 -10.87 -0.23 -16.28
C LYS A 214 -9.38 0.05 -16.22
N GLU A 215 -8.57 -0.99 -16.40
CA GLU A 215 -7.14 -0.89 -16.59
C GLU A 215 -6.79 -0.99 -18.08
N THR A 216 -5.97 -0.07 -18.54
CA THR A 216 -5.22 -0.20 -19.80
C THR A 216 -3.75 -0.42 -19.48
N ARG A 217 -3.07 -1.31 -20.21
CA ARG A 217 -1.61 -1.47 -20.13
C ARG A 217 -1.01 -1.84 -21.49
N LEU A 218 0.28 -1.60 -21.66
CA LEU A 218 1.07 -2.10 -22.77
C LEU A 218 1.77 -3.40 -22.36
N VAL A 219 1.69 -4.42 -23.21
CA VAL A 219 2.40 -5.68 -23.04
C VAL A 219 3.15 -6.04 -24.33
N PRO A 220 4.25 -6.80 -24.27
CA PRO A 220 4.91 -7.26 -25.48
C PRO A 220 3.99 -8.16 -26.33
N ASN A 221 4.13 -8.12 -27.65
CA ASN A 221 3.22 -8.81 -28.58
C ASN A 221 3.19 -10.33 -28.43
N ASN A 222 4.27 -10.96 -27.96
CA ASN A 222 4.28 -12.39 -27.66
C ASN A 222 3.28 -12.79 -26.55
N TYR A 223 2.71 -11.82 -25.84
CA TYR A 223 1.63 -12.01 -24.87
C TYR A 223 0.25 -11.64 -25.42
N VAL A 224 0.08 -11.41 -26.72
CA VAL A 224 -1.23 -11.17 -27.36
C VAL A 224 -1.32 -12.02 -28.63
N GLU A 225 -2.49 -12.59 -28.92
CA GLU A 225 -2.73 -13.29 -30.20
C GLU A 225 -2.94 -12.30 -31.35
N LYS A 226 -1.99 -11.37 -31.54
CA LYS A 226 -1.99 -10.42 -32.64
C LYS A 226 -0.65 -10.45 -33.35
N ASN A 227 -0.70 -10.70 -34.66
CA ASN A 227 0.42 -10.55 -35.57
C ASN A 227 0.44 -9.10 -36.05
N ASP A 228 0.93 -8.20 -35.20
CA ASP A 228 1.09 -6.79 -35.55
C ASP A 228 2.59 -6.42 -35.56
N ASP A 229 3.00 -5.52 -36.45
CA ASP A 229 4.41 -5.11 -36.65
C ASP A 229 4.96 -4.24 -35.49
N GLN A 230 4.14 -3.92 -34.49
CA GLN A 230 4.56 -3.19 -33.29
C GLN A 230 5.10 -4.16 -32.21
N ASP A 231 6.15 -3.81 -31.48
CA ASP A 231 6.69 -4.69 -30.41
C ASP A 231 5.74 -4.86 -29.20
N MET A 232 4.79 -3.94 -29.03
CA MET A 232 3.91 -3.85 -27.87
C MET A 232 2.45 -3.72 -28.28
N SER A 233 1.59 -4.46 -27.60
CA SER A 233 0.14 -4.44 -27.74
C SER A 233 -0.53 -3.80 -26.53
N LYS A 234 -1.61 -3.07 -26.77
CA LYS A 234 -2.48 -2.54 -25.72
C LYS A 234 -3.48 -3.60 -25.26
N ILE A 235 -3.51 -3.88 -23.97
CA ILE A 235 -4.53 -4.71 -23.31
C ILE A 235 -5.42 -3.80 -22.46
N VAL A 236 -6.72 -4.11 -22.48
CA VAL A 236 -7.73 -3.51 -21.60
C VAL A 236 -8.35 -4.61 -20.74
N THR A 237 -8.38 -4.42 -19.42
CA THR A 237 -9.01 -5.32 -18.46
C THR A 237 -9.98 -4.56 -17.57
N TYR A 238 -11.21 -5.05 -17.43
CA TYR A 238 -12.19 -4.57 -16.45
C TYR A 238 -12.11 -5.47 -15.22
N TYR A 239 -11.64 -4.91 -14.11
CA TYR A 239 -11.75 -5.57 -12.82
C TYR A 239 -13.12 -5.27 -12.23
N ILE A 240 -13.91 -6.32 -12.00
CA ILE A 240 -15.23 -6.24 -11.38
C ILE A 240 -15.05 -6.67 -9.92
N PRO A 241 -15.07 -5.72 -8.96
CA PRO A 241 -14.97 -6.11 -7.57
C PRO A 241 -16.30 -6.71 -7.09
N TYR A 242 -16.24 -7.71 -6.22
CA TYR A 242 -17.37 -8.19 -5.45
C TYR A 242 -17.07 -8.19 -3.95
N GLN A 243 -18.13 -8.17 -3.16
CA GLN A 243 -18.05 -8.35 -1.72
C GLN A 243 -18.93 -9.49 -1.27
N SER A 244 -18.42 -10.33 -0.39
CA SER A 244 -19.22 -11.32 0.30
C SER A 244 -19.70 -10.84 1.67
N ASP A 245 -20.94 -11.19 2.03
CA ASP A 245 -21.42 -11.08 3.39
C ASP A 245 -21.12 -12.36 4.21
N LYS A 246 -21.46 -12.34 5.50
CA LYS A 246 -21.24 -13.47 6.43
C LYS A 246 -21.96 -14.76 6.03
N TRP A 247 -22.93 -14.70 5.12
CA TRP A 247 -23.66 -15.86 4.61
C TRP A 247 -23.12 -16.33 3.26
N GLY A 248 -22.07 -15.70 2.75
CA GLY A 248 -21.49 -15.99 1.44
C GLY A 248 -22.23 -15.36 0.27
N ASN A 249 -23.24 -14.50 0.49
CA ASN A 249 -23.88 -13.83 -0.64
C ASN A 249 -22.99 -12.73 -1.17
N ILE A 250 -22.84 -12.72 -2.49
CA ILE A 250 -22.06 -11.71 -3.20
C ILE A 250 -22.91 -10.49 -3.54
N THR A 251 -22.30 -9.32 -3.46
CA THR A 251 -22.81 -8.06 -4.01
C THR A 251 -21.81 -7.52 -5.01
N LEU A 252 -22.32 -6.91 -6.06
CA LEU A 252 -21.56 -6.30 -7.15
C LEU A 252 -21.90 -4.81 -7.21
N PRO A 253 -20.97 -3.95 -7.63
CA PRO A 253 -21.23 -2.52 -7.78
C PRO A 253 -21.95 -2.19 -9.10
N LEU A 254 -22.16 -3.18 -9.97
CA LEU A 254 -22.66 -3.00 -11.32
C LEU A 254 -23.59 -4.12 -11.75
N GLU A 255 -24.56 -3.77 -12.59
CA GLU A 255 -25.49 -4.72 -13.21
C GLU A 255 -25.26 -4.89 -14.71
N LYS A 256 -24.51 -3.96 -15.32
CA LYS A 256 -24.22 -3.92 -16.76
C LYS A 256 -22.78 -3.49 -17.00
N LEU A 257 -22.12 -4.15 -17.96
CA LEU A 257 -20.82 -3.76 -18.47
C LEU A 257 -20.84 -3.73 -20.01
N ASN A 258 -20.39 -2.62 -20.58
CA ASN A 258 -20.09 -2.52 -22.02
C ASN A 258 -18.58 -2.64 -22.22
N MET A 259 -18.17 -3.50 -23.16
CA MET A 259 -16.77 -3.72 -23.49
C MET A 259 -16.60 -4.00 -24.98
N ASN A 260 -15.36 -3.93 -25.46
CA ASN A 260 -15.04 -4.30 -26.84
C ASN A 260 -14.58 -5.74 -26.92
N LYS A 261 -14.79 -6.35 -28.09
CA LYS A 261 -14.16 -7.63 -28.44
C LYS A 261 -12.63 -7.51 -28.30
N GLY A 262 -12.01 -8.52 -27.71
CA GLY A 262 -10.59 -8.54 -27.40
C GLY A 262 -10.20 -7.92 -26.04
N GLU A 263 -11.15 -7.32 -25.31
CA GLU A 263 -10.92 -6.85 -23.94
C GLU A 263 -11.13 -7.99 -22.92
N HIS A 264 -10.63 -7.81 -21.69
CA HIS A 264 -10.67 -8.83 -20.64
C HIS A 264 -11.56 -8.40 -19.47
N ILE A 265 -12.11 -9.39 -18.75
CA ILE A 265 -12.75 -9.21 -17.46
C ILE A 265 -11.95 -9.98 -16.41
N ALA A 266 -11.79 -9.38 -15.23
CA ALA A 266 -11.24 -10.04 -14.06
C ALA A 266 -12.18 -9.82 -12.88
N ILE A 267 -12.68 -10.89 -12.27
CA ILE A 267 -13.55 -10.76 -11.10
C ILE A 267 -12.70 -10.88 -9.83
N ILE A 268 -12.69 -9.83 -9.01
CA ILE A 268 -11.85 -9.71 -7.81
C ILE A 268 -12.73 -9.59 -6.55
N GLY A 269 -12.41 -10.30 -5.48
CA GLY A 269 -13.20 -10.23 -4.24
C GLY A 269 -12.36 -10.38 -3.00
N ASP A 270 -13.01 -10.38 -1.83
CA ASP A 270 -12.35 -10.79 -0.60
C ASP A 270 -12.10 -12.30 -0.64
N GLU A 271 -10.86 -12.73 -0.33
CA GLU A 271 -10.37 -14.12 -0.38
C GLU A 271 -11.22 -15.14 0.41
N SER A 272 -12.26 -14.68 1.10
CA SER A 272 -13.14 -15.46 1.95
C SER A 272 -14.14 -16.34 1.18
N VAL A 273 -14.50 -15.99 -0.06
CA VAL A 273 -15.56 -16.70 -0.81
C VAL A 273 -15.17 -16.96 -2.26
N PRO A 274 -14.73 -18.18 -2.62
CA PRO A 274 -14.49 -18.52 -4.02
C PRO A 274 -15.78 -18.47 -4.83
N ILE A 275 -15.65 -18.05 -6.09
CA ILE A 275 -16.77 -17.89 -7.03
C ILE A 275 -16.61 -18.76 -8.27
N GLU A 276 -17.74 -19.14 -8.84
CA GLU A 276 -17.91 -19.71 -10.17
C GLU A 276 -18.61 -18.72 -11.08
N ILE A 277 -18.28 -18.76 -12.36
CA ILE A 277 -18.94 -17.98 -13.39
C ILE A 277 -19.60 -18.97 -14.35
N SER A 278 -20.85 -18.72 -14.71
CA SER A 278 -21.56 -19.54 -15.71
C SER A 278 -20.82 -19.54 -17.04
N ASP A 279 -20.88 -20.66 -17.75
CA ASP A 279 -20.41 -20.76 -19.13
C ASP A 279 -21.02 -19.64 -19.99
N SER A 280 -20.18 -19.07 -20.83
CA SER A 280 -20.50 -17.91 -21.65
C SER A 280 -20.13 -18.19 -23.10
N LYS A 281 -20.92 -17.62 -24.02
CA LYS A 281 -20.63 -17.69 -25.46
C LYS A 281 -19.75 -16.52 -25.92
N LEU A 282 -19.78 -15.41 -25.19
CA LEU A 282 -19.01 -14.20 -25.52
C LEU A 282 -17.64 -14.19 -24.84
N LEU A 283 -17.56 -14.75 -23.64
CA LEU A 283 -16.43 -14.71 -22.73
C LEU A 283 -15.83 -16.10 -22.55
N LEU A 284 -14.56 -16.23 -22.91
CA LEU A 284 -13.80 -17.48 -22.82
C LEU A 284 -12.90 -17.43 -21.58
N SER A 285 -12.77 -18.57 -20.88
CA SER A 285 -11.82 -18.69 -19.78
C SER A 285 -10.40 -18.41 -20.27
N TRP A 286 -9.73 -17.45 -19.63
CA TRP A 286 -8.37 -17.07 -19.99
C TRP A 286 -7.38 -17.67 -19.01
N ASP A 287 -6.94 -18.90 -19.32
CA ASP A 287 -5.97 -19.64 -18.52
C ASP A 287 -4.59 -19.50 -19.16
N ARG A 288 -3.92 -18.37 -18.95
CA ARG A 288 -2.52 -18.23 -19.38
C ARG A 288 -1.59 -18.52 -18.21
N GLU A 289 -1.05 -19.73 -18.19
CA GLU A 289 0.02 -20.23 -17.33
C GLU A 289 1.32 -19.36 -17.34
N SER A 290 1.40 -18.33 -18.18
CA SER A 290 2.56 -17.44 -18.35
C SER A 290 2.39 -16.03 -17.73
N SER A 291 1.52 -15.89 -16.74
CA SER A 291 0.97 -14.61 -16.28
C SER A 291 2.03 -13.55 -15.90
N LEU A 292 2.15 -12.50 -16.73
CA LEU A 292 2.81 -11.21 -16.43
C LEU A 292 2.26 -10.55 -15.15
N VAL A 293 1.08 -10.99 -14.71
CA VAL A 293 0.45 -10.61 -13.46
C VAL A 293 0.49 -11.85 -12.57
N ARG A 294 1.34 -11.88 -11.54
CA ARG A 294 1.18 -12.91 -10.48
C ARG A 294 -0.15 -12.66 -9.81
N LEU A 295 -1.17 -13.35 -10.30
CA LEU A 295 -2.53 -13.21 -9.82
C LEU A 295 -2.69 -14.18 -8.65
N ASN A 296 -3.42 -13.71 -7.65
CA ASN A 296 -3.91 -14.59 -6.61
C ASN A 296 -4.82 -15.65 -7.27
N ASN A 297 -4.75 -16.90 -6.82
CA ASN A 297 -5.45 -18.03 -7.45
C ASN A 297 -7.00 -17.85 -7.46
N ASP A 298 -7.51 -16.86 -6.76
CA ASP A 298 -8.94 -16.58 -6.58
C ASP A 298 -9.51 -15.58 -7.60
N ILE A 299 -8.69 -15.01 -8.50
CA ILE A 299 -9.16 -14.09 -9.54
C ILE A 299 -9.58 -14.88 -10.78
N LYS A 300 -10.83 -14.71 -11.20
CA LYS A 300 -11.36 -15.34 -12.42
C LYS A 300 -11.19 -14.41 -13.62
N HIS A 301 -10.42 -14.85 -14.61
CA HIS A 301 -10.14 -14.10 -15.83
C HIS A 301 -10.91 -14.64 -17.04
N LEU A 302 -11.53 -13.71 -17.76
CA LEU A 302 -12.28 -13.98 -18.96
C LEU A 302 -11.83 -13.07 -20.10
N TYR A 303 -11.90 -13.57 -21.32
CA TYR A 303 -11.55 -12.87 -22.54
C TYR A 303 -12.77 -12.75 -23.46
N ALA A 304 -13.08 -11.55 -23.94
CA ALA A 304 -14.18 -11.32 -24.86
C ALA A 304 -13.83 -11.76 -26.30
N GLY A 305 -14.10 -13.04 -26.60
CA GLY A 305 -13.82 -13.64 -27.88
C GLY A 305 -14.86 -13.35 -28.97
N ASN A 306 -16.12 -13.13 -28.59
CA ASN A 306 -17.23 -12.87 -29.53
C ASN A 306 -18.02 -11.61 -29.15
N SER A 307 -18.58 -10.92 -30.15
CA SER A 307 -19.48 -9.79 -29.96
C SER A 307 -20.92 -10.25 -29.74
N GLY A 308 -21.72 -9.43 -29.05
CA GLY A 308 -23.11 -9.74 -28.72
C GLY A 308 -23.50 -9.28 -27.32
N ASN A 309 -24.65 -9.77 -26.85
CA ASN A 309 -25.17 -9.47 -25.52
C ASN A 309 -25.54 -10.75 -24.78
N GLU A 310 -25.16 -10.87 -23.53
CA GLU A 310 -25.56 -12.01 -22.69
C GLU A 310 -25.62 -11.62 -21.21
N TYR A 311 -26.29 -12.46 -20.41
CA TYR A 311 -26.15 -12.41 -18.95
C TYR A 311 -25.15 -13.47 -18.51
N ILE A 312 -24.15 -13.06 -17.75
CA ILE A 312 -23.31 -13.99 -16.99
C ILE A 312 -23.80 -14.05 -15.55
N TYR A 313 -23.69 -15.24 -14.96
CA TYR A 313 -24.05 -15.47 -13.56
C TYR A 313 -22.79 -15.76 -12.77
N ILE A 314 -22.62 -15.03 -11.67
CA ILE A 314 -21.55 -15.23 -10.70
C ILE A 314 -22.20 -15.87 -9.48
N LYS A 315 -21.62 -16.98 -9.03
CA LYS A 315 -22.17 -17.80 -7.94
C LYS A 315 -21.09 -18.10 -6.90
N PRO A 316 -21.36 -17.94 -5.60
CA PRO A 316 -20.51 -18.46 -4.53
C PRO A 316 -20.43 -19.99 -4.58
N VAL A 317 -19.23 -20.56 -4.47
CA VAL A 317 -19.04 -22.03 -4.46
C VAL A 317 -19.70 -22.67 -3.24
N ASN A 318 -19.65 -22.00 -2.08
CA ASN A 318 -20.10 -22.53 -0.79
C ASN A 318 -21.61 -22.34 -0.52
N GLY A 319 -22.41 -22.05 -1.56
CA GLY A 319 -23.82 -21.71 -1.42
C GLY A 319 -24.04 -20.22 -1.16
N GLY A 320 -25.13 -19.68 -1.70
CA GLY A 320 -25.44 -18.24 -1.70
C GLY A 320 -26.23 -17.86 -2.96
N ILE A 321 -26.73 -16.62 -2.99
CA ILE A 321 -27.53 -16.12 -4.12
C ILE A 321 -26.61 -15.75 -5.29
N SER A 322 -26.89 -16.31 -6.47
CA SER A 322 -26.21 -15.92 -7.71
C SER A 322 -26.55 -14.48 -8.09
N LYS A 323 -25.55 -13.72 -8.55
CA LYS A 323 -25.76 -12.40 -9.14
C LYS A 323 -25.51 -12.46 -10.63
N ARG A 324 -26.25 -11.64 -11.39
CA ARG A 324 -26.11 -11.56 -12.84
C ARG A 324 -25.51 -10.22 -13.24
N ILE A 325 -24.71 -10.24 -14.30
CA ILE A 325 -24.23 -9.04 -14.99
C ILE A 325 -24.66 -9.15 -16.44
N PHE A 326 -25.25 -8.09 -16.97
CA PHE A 326 -25.49 -7.95 -18.40
C PHE A 326 -24.20 -7.49 -19.09
N ILE A 327 -23.64 -8.33 -19.96
CA ILE A 327 -22.44 -8.06 -20.73
C ILE A 327 -22.84 -7.71 -22.16
N ASN A 328 -22.37 -6.56 -22.64
CA ASN A 328 -22.48 -6.13 -24.03
C ASN A 328 -21.07 -6.03 -24.62
N VAL A 329 -20.76 -6.91 -25.57
CA VAL A 329 -19.49 -6.93 -26.30
C VAL A 329 -19.69 -6.34 -27.68
N ILE A 330 -19.08 -5.20 -27.94
CA ILE A 330 -19.16 -4.45 -29.20
C ILE A 330 -18.00 -4.87 -30.11
N ASP A 331 -18.27 -5.04 -31.41
CA ASP A 331 -17.22 -5.24 -32.40
C ASP A 331 -16.60 -3.88 -32.75
N GLY A 332 -15.27 -3.79 -32.71
CA GLY A 332 -14.54 -2.51 -32.77
C GLY A 332 -14.64 -1.76 -34.12
N ASP A 333 -15.34 -2.31 -35.11
CA ASP A 333 -15.41 -1.78 -36.47
C ASP A 333 -16.51 -0.73 -36.71
N GLU A 334 -17.41 -0.48 -35.73
CA GLU A 334 -18.52 0.47 -35.96
C GLU A 334 -18.19 1.94 -35.66
N THR A 335 -17.07 2.25 -35.00
CA THR A 335 -16.72 3.64 -34.63
C THR A 335 -15.88 4.43 -35.66
N GLU A 336 -15.54 3.85 -36.82
CA GLU A 336 -14.80 4.57 -37.88
C GLU A 336 -15.66 5.02 -39.07
N LYS A 337 -16.98 4.78 -39.08
CA LYS A 337 -17.87 5.17 -40.20
C LYS A 337 -18.57 6.51 -40.05
N GLU A 338 -18.33 7.25 -38.97
CA GLU A 338 -18.79 8.63 -38.81
C GLU A 338 -17.63 9.57 -38.48
N LYS A 339 -16.77 9.84 -39.46
CA LYS A 339 -15.98 11.08 -39.55
C LYS A 339 -15.87 11.58 -40.97
#